data_AF-A0A378PPN8-F1
#
_entry.id   AF-A0A378PPN8-F1
#
_cell.length_a   1.000
_cell.length_b   1.000
_cell.length_c   1.000
_cell.angle_alpha   90.00
_cell.angle_beta   90.00
_cell.angle_gamma   90.00
#
_symmetry.space_group_name_H-M   'P 1'
#
loop_
_entity.id
_entity.type
_entity.pdbx_description
1 polymer ?
#
loop_
_entity_poly.entity_id
_entity_poly.type
_entity_poly.pdbx_seq_one_letter_code
_entity_poly.pdbx_strand_id
1 'polypeptide(L)' 'MDLARKVKQATGKPVIAVGMLDNVAVADHILGVGDADLVAIGRGLLRDLYWVLNAQYQQNGVNSSEMQFVPRQYQRGFM' A
#
# COMPACT_ATOMS: atom_id res chain seq x y z
N MET A 1 7.81 13.19 -0.73
CA MET A 1 6.70 12.96 0.24
C MET A 1 6.74 13.98 1.39
N ASP A 2 7.00 15.26 1.11
CA ASP A 2 7.18 16.27 2.16
C ASP A 2 5.83 16.90 2.58
N LEU A 3 4.90 17.06 1.63
CA LEU A 3 3.63 17.73 1.90
C LEU A 3 2.70 16.95 2.83
N ALA A 4 2.52 15.65 2.62
CA ALA A 4 1.62 14.82 3.44
C ALA A 4 2.04 14.84 4.93
N ARG A 5 3.33 14.62 5.19
CA ARG A 5 3.93 14.71 6.53
C ARG A 5 3.70 16.08 7.16
N LYS A 6 4.00 17.16 6.43
CA LYS A 6 3.81 18.54 6.92
C LYS A 6 2.35 18.82 7.27
N VAL A 7 1.40 18.39 6.43
CA VAL A 7 -0.04 18.56 6.70
C VAL A 7 -0.45 17.76 7.94
N LYS A 8 0.01 16.51 8.07
CA LYS A 8 -0.26 15.69 9.26
C LYS A 8 0.25 16.34 10.54
N GLN A 9 1.50 16.81 10.54
CA GLN A 9 2.12 17.48 11.68
C GLN A 9 1.42 18.80 12.03
N ALA A 10 1.05 19.59 11.02
CA ALA A 10 0.41 20.89 11.24
C ALA A 10 -1.05 20.78 11.71
N THR A 11 -1.78 19.73 11.29
CA THR A 11 -3.23 19.60 11.56
C THR A 11 -3.57 18.58 12.62
N GLY A 12 -2.68 17.62 12.90
CA GLY A 12 -2.96 16.46 13.76
C GLY A 12 -4.08 15.56 13.22
N LYS A 13 -4.45 15.68 11.94
CA LYS A 13 -5.50 14.89 11.30
C LYS A 13 -4.90 13.75 10.47
N PRO A 14 -5.63 12.64 10.28
CA PRO A 14 -5.21 11.58 9.36
C PRO A 14 -5.05 12.12 7.94
N VAL A 15 -4.00 11.69 7.23
CA VAL A 15 -3.71 12.10 5.85
C VAL A 15 -3.52 10.91 4.93
N ILE A 16 -3.85 11.12 3.65
CA ILE A 16 -3.62 10.16 2.56
C ILE A 16 -2.53 10.71 1.65
N ALA A 17 -1.42 9.98 1.49
CA ALA A 17 -0.36 10.33 0.55
C ALA A 17 -0.64 9.79 -0.86
N VAL A 18 -0.30 10.55 -1.89
CA VAL A 18 -0.48 10.17 -3.31
C VAL A 18 0.68 10.67 -4.15
N GLY A 19 0.94 10.00 -5.28
CA GLY A 19 1.87 10.43 -6.32
C GLY A 19 3.07 9.49 -6.47
N MET A 20 3.07 8.68 -7.54
CA MET A 20 4.11 7.69 -7.85
C MET A 20 4.43 6.77 -6.65
N LEU A 21 3.38 6.27 -6.00
CA LEU A 21 3.45 5.38 -4.85
C LEU A 21 3.11 3.92 -5.18
N ASP A 22 3.13 3.56 -6.47
CA ASP A 22 2.86 2.21 -6.97
C ASP A 22 4.00 1.22 -6.71
N ASN A 23 5.13 1.65 -6.14
CA ASN A 23 6.12 0.75 -5.57
C ASN A 23 5.74 0.39 -4.12
N VAL A 24 5.57 -0.91 -3.87
CA VAL A 24 5.09 -1.44 -2.60
C VAL A 24 6.03 -1.11 -1.43
N ALA A 25 7.34 -1.26 -1.60
CA ALA A 25 8.30 -0.97 -0.55
C ALA A 25 8.31 0.53 -0.17
N VAL A 26 8.06 1.40 -1.14
CA VAL A 26 7.95 2.86 -0.88
C VAL A 26 6.66 3.16 -0.12
N ALA A 27 5.53 2.56 -0.52
CA ALA A 27 4.26 2.72 0.16
C ALA A 27 4.31 2.20 1.61
N ASP A 28 4.88 1.01 1.81
CA ASP A 28 5.05 0.41 3.15
C ASP A 28 5.96 1.26 4.04
N HIS A 29 7.08 1.75 3.51
CA HIS A 29 7.97 2.63 4.26
C HIS A 29 7.27 3.89 4.76
N ILE A 30 6.45 4.56 3.92
CA ILE A 30 5.70 5.78 4.27
C ILE A 30 4.75 5.51 5.45
N LEU A 31 4.06 4.36 5.43
CA LEU A 31 3.18 3.95 6.51
C LEU A 31 3.99 3.60 7.77
N GLY A 32 5.07 2.84 7.62
CA GLY A 32 5.92 2.38 8.72
C GLY A 32 6.59 3.52 9.49
N VAL A 33 6.99 4.60 8.81
CA VAL A 33 7.54 5.81 9.47
C VAL A 33 6.46 6.79 9.94
N GLY A 34 5.18 6.56 9.59
CA GLY A 34 4.04 7.36 10.04
C GLY A 34 3.82 8.67 9.28
N ASP A 35 4.47 8.86 8.13
CA ASP A 35 4.36 10.06 7.30
C ASP A 35 2.95 10.29 6.75
N ALA A 36 2.20 9.21 6.58
CA ALA A 36 0.79 9.21 6.21
C ALA A 36 0.06 8.07 6.92
N ASP A 37 -1.26 8.16 6.96
CA ASP A 37 -2.13 7.13 7.55
C ASP A 37 -2.61 6.15 6.48
N LEU A 38 -2.69 6.62 5.23
CA LEU A 38 -3.03 5.82 4.06
C LEU A 38 -2.20 6.24 2.86
N VAL A 39 -2.07 5.33 1.90
CA VAL A 39 -1.46 5.57 0.59
C VAL A 39 -2.51 5.37 -0.49
N ALA A 40 -2.68 6.37 -1.35
CA ALA A 40 -3.53 6.28 -2.53
C ALA A 40 -2.69 5.91 -3.76
N ILE A 41 -3.12 4.85 -4.44
CA ILE A 41 -2.55 4.41 -5.71
C ILE A 41 -3.47 4.89 -6.84
N GLY A 42 -2.95 5.75 -7.71
CA GLY A 42 -3.69 6.24 -8.89
C GLY A 42 -3.39 5.39 -10.12
N ARG A 43 -2.50 5.91 -10.98
CA ARG A 43 -2.08 5.26 -12.24
C ARG A 43 -1.59 3.82 -12.09
N GLY A 44 -1.03 3.46 -10.94
CA GLY A 44 -0.65 2.07 -10.63
C GLY A 44 -1.82 1.10 -10.75
N LEU A 45 -2.98 1.44 -10.17
CA LEU A 45 -4.19 0.61 -10.23
C LEU A 45 -4.79 0.54 -11.63
N LEU A 46 -4.61 1.58 -12.46
CA LEU A 46 -5.07 1.56 -13.85
C LEU A 46 -4.22 0.64 -14.73
N ARG A 47 -2.93 0.51 -14.42
CA ARG A 47 -2.01 -0.39 -15.13
C ARG A 47 -2.10 -1.82 -14.62
N ASP A 48 -2.28 -1.98 -13.31
CA ASP A 48 -2.39 -3.26 -12.62
C ASP A 48 -3.56 -3.20 -11.63
N LEU A 49 -4.70 -3.74 -12.04
CA LEU A 49 -5.91 -3.73 -11.20
C LEU A 49 -5.78 -4.66 -9.98
N TYR A 50 -4.89 -5.66 -10.06
CA TYR A 50 -4.58 -6.57 -8.96
C TYR A 50 -3.37 -6.12 -8.13
N TRP A 51 -2.96 -4.86 -8.25
CA TRP A 51 -1.80 -4.31 -7.55
C TRP A 51 -1.78 -4.67 -6.06
N VAL A 52 -2.92 -4.63 -5.36
CA VAL A 52 -3.01 -4.98 -3.94
C VAL A 52 -2.69 -6.46 -3.70
N LEU A 53 -3.23 -7.36 -4.52
CA LEU A 53 -2.96 -8.81 -4.41
C LEU A 53 -1.51 -9.11 -4.77
N ASN A 54 -1.00 -8.49 -5.83
CA ASN A 54 0.39 -8.58 -6.25
C ASN A 54 1.34 -8.03 -5.19
N ALA A 55 1.00 -6.90 -4.56
CA ALA A 55 1.77 -6.30 -3.48
C ALA A 55 1.83 -7.22 -2.27
N GLN A 56 0.70 -7.79 -1.87
CA GLN A 56 0.63 -8.78 -0.80
C GLN A 56 1.46 -10.02 -1.11
N TYR A 57 1.38 -10.54 -2.34
CA TYR A 57 2.18 -11.69 -2.77
C TYR A 57 3.68 -11.39 -2.72
N GLN A 58 4.10 -10.21 -3.18
CA GLN A 58 5.50 -9.78 -3.22
C GLN A 58 6.07 -9.44 -1.83
N GLN A 59 5.24 -8.98 -0.89
CA GLN A 59 5.66 -8.54 0.45
C GLN A 59 5.53 -9.63 1.53
N ASN A 60 4.97 -10.80 1.23
CA ASN A 60 4.89 -11.91 2.18
C ASN A 60 6.28 -12.49 2.49
N GLY A 61 7.03 -11.79 3.34
CA GLY A 61 8.25 -12.26 3.97
C GLY A 61 7.93 -12.89 5.33
N VAL A 62 8.14 -14.21 5.44
CA VAL A 62 8.36 -15.09 6.62
C VAL A 62 7.40 -15.01 7.83
N ASN A 63 6.72 -13.90 8.11
CA ASN A 63 5.95 -13.65 9.34
C ASN A 63 4.53 -13.11 9.10
N SER A 64 4.07 -13.00 7.86
CA SER A 64 2.71 -12.54 7.57
C SER A 64 1.70 -13.69 7.57
N SER A 65 0.55 -13.43 8.19
CA SER A 65 -0.64 -14.28 8.22
C SER A 65 -1.09 -14.69 6.80
N GLU A 66 -1.90 -15.75 6.72
CA GLU A 66 -2.49 -16.23 5.46
C GLU A 66 -3.07 -15.10 4.60
N MET A 67 -3.05 -15.30 3.28
CA MET A 67 -3.46 -14.29 2.31
C MET A 67 -4.95 -13.93 2.46
N GLN A 68 -5.25 -12.91 3.28
CA GLN A 68 -6.61 -12.65 3.78
C GLN A 68 -7.63 -12.21 2.72
N PHE A 69 -7.19 -11.73 1.54
CA PHE A 69 -8.08 -11.08 0.58
C PHE A 69 -7.96 -11.63 -0.85
N VAL A 70 -7.75 -12.94 -1.05
CA VAL A 70 -7.84 -13.54 -2.39
C VAL A 70 -9.23 -14.16 -2.61
N PRO A 71 -10.00 -13.72 -3.62
CA PRO A 71 -11.25 -14.40 -4.00
C PRO A 71 -11.04 -15.89 -4.22
N ARG A 72 -11.97 -16.74 -3.77
CA ARG A 72 -11.83 -18.22 -3.79
C ARG A 72 -11.39 -18.76 -5.15
N GLN A 73 -11.90 -18.19 -6.22
CA GLN A 73 -11.62 -18.58 -7.60
C GLN A 73 -10.15 -18.32 -8.03
N TYR A 74 -9.46 -17.39 -7.38
CA TYR A 74 -8.09 -16.97 -7.73
C TYR A 74 -7.02 -17.48 -6.76
N GLN A 75 -7.41 -18.16 -5.68
CA GLN A 75 -6.49 -18.64 -4.64
C GLN A 75 -5.27 -19.37 -5.22
N ARG A 76 -5.47 -20.29 -6.17
CA ARG A 76 -4.38 -21.06 -6.80
C ARG A 76 -3.34 -20.21 -7.55
N GLY A 77 -3.71 -19.01 -8.00
CA GLY A 77 -2.79 -18.11 -8.70
C GLY A 77 -1.94 -17.25 -7.77
N PHE A 78 -2.27 -17.23 -6.47
CA PHE A 78 -1.63 -16.40 -5.45
C PHE A 78 -1.16 -17.21 -4.22
N MET A 79 -1.23 -18.55 -4.31
CA MET A 79 -0.66 -19.51 -3.35
C MET A 79 0.87 -19.59 -3.48
#